data_AF-A0A0N1C9T8-F1
#
_entry.id   AF-A0A0N1C9T8-F1
#
_cell.length_a   1.000
_cell.length_b   1.000
_cell.length_c   1.000
_cell.angle_alpha   90.00
_cell.angle_beta   90.00
_cell.angle_gamma   90.00
#
_symmetry.space_group_name_H-M   'P 1'
#
loop_
_entity.id
_entity.type
_entity.pdbx_description
1 polymer ?
#
loop_
_entity_poly.entity_id
_entity_poly.type
_entity_poly.pdbx_seq_one_letter_code
_entity_poly.pdbx_strand_id
1 'polypeptide(L)'
;MNAAVLSRFARSALLRAAALGLVLISAASAPVELAKAGGTLEARKLPMRFGWVACEPNCGGWITAVGIVTADTPKDFDDFAGSRVLDGATLVLDSSGGSVNDAIALGRRWRKMRLMTTVGTSVQTPTPAGMHASIVPEAYCESMCVFLLLSGTTRYVPDGARVRVHQIWMGDRADDPRAASYTAQDVTIIERDIGRLVKYTFDMGGTGDLLQLALSVAPWEDLHQMSRQELGEANLVTTEAIADLLPQQGEGTRTPVAAGPKPVQDRFVQAPTAPTKTAEAALPTGGTAPTSPPTPGH
;
A
#
# COMPACT_ATOMS: atom_id res chain seq x y z
N MET A 1 -101.93 -22.33 -57.96
CA MET A 1 -101.56 -21.93 -56.59
C MET A 1 -100.06 -21.61 -56.58
N ASN A 2 -99.73 -20.34 -56.29
CA ASN A 2 -98.46 -19.74 -55.82
C ASN A 2 -97.17 -19.93 -56.67
N ALA A 3 -96.68 -18.92 -57.40
CA ALA A 3 -95.85 -17.75 -57.00
C ALA A 3 -94.38 -18.15 -56.66
N ALA A 4 -93.42 -18.00 -57.60
CA ALA A 4 -92.54 -16.82 -57.82
C ALA A 4 -91.54 -16.60 -56.65
N VAL A 5 -90.21 -16.45 -56.81
CA VAL A 5 -89.48 -15.42 -57.58
C VAL A 5 -87.98 -15.78 -57.67
N LEU A 6 -87.37 -15.39 -58.80
CA LEU A 6 -85.95 -15.42 -59.15
C LEU A 6 -85.06 -14.36 -58.45
N SER A 7 -83.81 -14.77 -58.17
CA SER A 7 -82.53 -14.09 -58.48
C SER A 7 -82.09 -12.81 -57.75
N ARG A 8 -80.78 -12.76 -57.41
CA ARG A 8 -79.74 -11.77 -57.79
C ARG A 8 -78.71 -11.61 -56.66
N PHE A 9 -77.48 -12.09 -56.86
CA PHE A 9 -76.31 -11.37 -57.43
C PHE A 9 -75.53 -10.53 -56.41
N ALA A 10 -74.20 -10.66 -56.51
CA ALA A 10 -73.13 -9.76 -56.02
C ALA A 10 -72.82 -9.83 -54.51
N ARG A 11 -71.56 -9.92 -54.04
CA ARG A 11 -70.29 -9.51 -54.65
C ARG A 11 -69.12 -9.99 -53.75
N SER A 12 -68.04 -10.46 -54.39
CA SER A 12 -66.61 -10.16 -54.14
C SER A 12 -66.09 -10.22 -52.68
N ALA A 13 -64.91 -10.75 -52.37
CA ALA A 13 -63.65 -10.55 -53.07
C ALA A 13 -62.50 -11.23 -52.29
N LEU A 14 -61.48 -11.65 -53.06
CA LEU A 14 -60.04 -11.68 -52.73
C LEU A 14 -59.54 -12.54 -51.54
N LEU A 15 -58.41 -13.26 -51.61
CA LEU A 15 -57.51 -13.82 -52.64
C LEU A 15 -56.33 -14.41 -51.82
N ARG A 16 -55.86 -15.64 -52.15
CA ARG A 16 -54.44 -16.10 -52.17
C ARG A 16 -53.58 -16.00 -50.88
N ALA A 17 -52.54 -16.78 -50.64
CA ALA A 17 -51.94 -18.01 -51.16
C ALA A 17 -50.70 -18.27 -50.26
N ALA A 18 -50.09 -19.43 -50.47
CA ALA A 18 -48.68 -19.76 -50.19
C ALA A 18 -48.36 -20.35 -48.80
N ALA A 19 -48.20 -21.68 -48.84
CA ALA A 19 -47.23 -22.39 -48.03
C ALA A 19 -45.81 -22.01 -48.47
N LEU A 20 -44.89 -21.82 -47.53
CA LEU A 20 -43.44 -21.97 -47.74
C LEU A 20 -42.73 -22.10 -46.39
N GLY A 21 -41.68 -22.91 -46.39
CA GLY A 21 -41.19 -23.66 -45.24
C GLY A 21 -40.59 -22.84 -44.11
N LEU A 22 -40.81 -23.33 -42.89
CA LEU A 22 -40.10 -22.86 -41.72
C LEU A 22 -38.71 -23.54 -41.70
N VAL A 23 -37.70 -22.83 -42.19
CA VAL A 23 -36.29 -23.14 -41.94
C VAL A 23 -36.04 -22.89 -40.45
N LEU A 24 -35.56 -23.93 -39.76
CA LEU A 24 -35.06 -23.84 -38.38
C LEU A 24 -33.83 -22.93 -38.34
N ILE A 25 -34.02 -21.68 -37.91
CA ILE A 25 -32.91 -20.82 -37.51
C ILE A 25 -32.62 -21.14 -36.04
N SER A 26 -31.60 -21.98 -35.82
CA SER A 26 -30.97 -22.13 -34.52
C SER A 26 -30.23 -20.83 -34.22
N ALA A 27 -30.87 -19.91 -33.50
CA ALA A 27 -30.16 -18.83 -32.84
C ALA A 27 -29.44 -19.45 -31.63
N ALA A 28 -28.17 -19.80 -31.83
CA ALA A 28 -27.26 -20.05 -30.73
C ALA A 28 -27.10 -18.73 -29.96
N SER A 29 -27.94 -18.52 -28.96
CA SER A 29 -27.70 -17.57 -27.89
C SER A 29 -26.47 -18.08 -27.15
N ALA A 30 -25.27 -17.68 -27.58
CA ALA A 30 -24.11 -17.77 -26.73
C ALA A 30 -24.46 -17.03 -25.43
N PRO A 31 -24.33 -17.65 -24.24
CA PRO A 31 -24.39 -16.86 -23.03
C PRO A 31 -23.28 -15.83 -23.16
N VAL A 32 -23.65 -14.54 -23.15
CA VAL A 32 -22.71 -13.48 -22.79
C VAL A 32 -22.32 -13.83 -21.37
N GLU A 33 -21.16 -14.47 -21.25
CA GLU A 33 -20.51 -14.72 -19.98
C GLU A 33 -20.06 -13.35 -19.48
N LEU A 34 -20.99 -12.66 -18.84
CA LEU A 34 -20.71 -11.52 -17.99
C LEU A 34 -19.83 -12.08 -16.88
N ALA A 35 -18.50 -11.99 -17.08
CA ALA A 35 -17.50 -12.46 -16.16
C ALA A 35 -17.86 -11.93 -14.76
N LYS A 36 -18.37 -12.85 -13.95
CA LYS A 36 -18.79 -12.60 -12.60
C LYS A 36 -17.51 -12.31 -11.83
N ALA A 37 -17.33 -11.06 -11.41
CA ALA A 37 -16.28 -10.63 -10.50
C ALA A 37 -16.46 -11.38 -9.17
N GLY A 38 -15.85 -12.55 -9.07
CA GLY A 38 -15.93 -13.44 -7.93
C GLY A 38 -15.04 -14.66 -8.18
N GLY A 39 -13.76 -14.54 -7.82
CA GLY A 39 -12.81 -15.66 -7.83
C GLY A 39 -11.45 -15.39 -8.49
N THR A 40 -11.17 -14.18 -8.99
CA THR A 40 -9.78 -13.80 -9.27
C THR A 40 -9.05 -13.72 -7.94
N LEU A 41 -8.03 -14.56 -7.72
CA LEU A 41 -7.13 -14.35 -6.60
C LEU A 41 -6.62 -12.90 -6.67
N GLU A 42 -6.96 -12.08 -5.70
CA GLU A 42 -6.49 -10.70 -5.59
C GLU A 42 -4.96 -10.72 -5.69
N ALA A 43 -4.37 -10.19 -6.77
CA ALA A 43 -2.94 -10.34 -7.05
C ALA A 43 -2.05 -9.86 -5.90
N ARG A 44 -2.52 -8.87 -5.13
CA ARG A 44 -1.90 -8.37 -3.90
C ARG A 44 -1.77 -9.38 -2.76
N LYS A 45 -2.44 -10.54 -2.85
CA LYS A 45 -2.38 -11.67 -1.91
C LYS A 45 -1.48 -12.81 -2.40
N LEU A 46 -1.01 -12.77 -3.65
CA LEU A 46 0.00 -13.70 -4.19
C LEU A 46 1.41 -13.27 -3.80
N PRO A 47 2.43 -14.14 -3.89
CA PRO A 47 3.83 -13.73 -3.69
C PRO A 47 4.18 -12.50 -4.55
N MET A 48 4.86 -11.53 -3.92
CA MET A 48 5.16 -10.24 -4.52
C MET A 48 5.94 -10.38 -5.82
N ARG A 49 5.46 -9.70 -6.86
CA ARG A 49 6.09 -9.60 -8.17
C ARG A 49 6.48 -8.17 -8.47
N PHE A 50 7.60 -8.03 -9.17
CA PHE A 50 8.12 -6.76 -9.64
C PHE A 50 7.99 -6.63 -11.15
N GLY A 51 7.58 -5.45 -11.62
CA GLY A 51 7.46 -5.14 -13.04
C GLY A 51 7.98 -3.74 -13.34
N TRP A 52 8.52 -3.55 -14.54
CA TRP A 52 8.87 -2.22 -15.04
C TRP A 52 7.76 -1.72 -15.97
N VAL A 53 7.31 -0.49 -15.74
CA VAL A 53 6.32 0.17 -16.59
C VAL A 53 6.98 1.40 -17.19
N ALA A 54 7.13 1.38 -18.52
CA ALA A 54 7.59 2.53 -19.27
C ALA A 54 6.49 3.61 -19.29
N CYS A 55 6.89 4.85 -19.07
CA CYS A 55 6.01 5.99 -19.15
C CYS A 55 6.43 6.90 -20.30
N GLU A 56 5.67 6.88 -21.37
CA GLU A 56 5.91 7.69 -22.56
C GLU A 56 5.04 8.96 -22.54
N PRO A 57 5.53 10.09 -23.09
CA PRO A 57 6.84 10.25 -23.73
C PRO A 57 8.01 10.55 -22.78
N ASN A 58 7.83 10.95 -21.52
CA ASN A 58 8.96 11.46 -20.70
C ASN A 58 8.88 11.27 -19.18
N CYS A 59 8.07 10.40 -18.57
CA CYS A 59 7.93 10.39 -17.09
C CYS A 59 8.85 9.43 -16.30
N GLY A 60 9.93 8.92 -16.92
CA GLY A 60 10.94 8.11 -16.23
C GLY A 60 10.57 6.65 -15.95
N GLY A 61 9.29 6.31 -16.03
CA GLY A 61 8.77 4.98 -15.73
C GLY A 61 8.70 4.69 -14.23
N TRP A 62 8.14 3.55 -13.88
CA TRP A 62 8.04 3.12 -12.48
C TRP A 62 8.13 1.60 -12.35
N ILE A 63 8.35 1.17 -11.11
CA ILE A 63 8.37 -0.21 -10.70
C ILE A 63 7.02 -0.53 -10.07
N THR A 64 6.33 -1.57 -10.54
CA THR A 64 5.19 -2.14 -9.81
C THR A 64 5.72 -3.15 -8.79
N ALA A 65 5.17 -3.14 -7.58
CA ALA A 65 5.47 -4.10 -6.52
C ALA A 65 4.13 -4.61 -5.94
N VAL A 66 3.65 -5.72 -6.48
CA VAL A 66 2.29 -6.24 -6.23
C VAL A 66 2.36 -7.62 -5.62
N GLY A 67 1.72 -7.81 -4.46
CA GLY A 67 1.67 -9.10 -3.75
C GLY A 67 2.17 -9.04 -2.32
N ILE A 68 2.14 -10.17 -1.62
CA ILE A 68 2.65 -10.32 -0.26
C ILE A 68 4.17 -10.49 -0.25
N VAL A 69 4.81 -9.92 0.75
CA VAL A 69 6.23 -10.09 1.02
C VAL A 69 6.45 -11.48 1.61
N THR A 70 7.28 -12.27 0.94
CA THR A 70 7.70 -13.60 1.37
C THR A 70 9.22 -13.63 1.60
N ALA A 71 9.75 -14.76 2.06
CA ALA A 71 11.19 -14.96 2.20
C ALA A 71 11.96 -14.82 0.88
N ASP A 72 11.31 -15.10 -0.25
CA ASP A 72 11.93 -15.02 -1.58
C ASP A 72 11.89 -13.60 -2.16
N THR A 73 11.00 -12.73 -1.66
CA THR A 73 10.76 -11.40 -2.24
C THR A 73 12.00 -10.51 -2.32
N PRO A 74 12.92 -10.46 -1.31
CA PRO A 74 14.18 -9.74 -1.47
C PRO A 74 15.02 -10.24 -2.64
N LYS A 75 15.09 -11.56 -2.87
CA LYS A 75 15.80 -12.14 -4.00
C LYS A 75 15.07 -11.84 -5.32
N ASP A 76 13.75 -11.94 -5.36
CA ASP A 76 12.96 -11.64 -6.56
C ASP A 76 13.15 -10.17 -7.00
N PHE A 77 13.27 -9.25 -6.04
CA PHE A 77 13.58 -7.86 -6.31
C PHE A 77 14.98 -7.71 -6.94
N ASP A 78 15.96 -8.47 -6.47
CA ASP A 78 17.34 -8.45 -6.98
C ASP A 78 17.42 -8.97 -8.40
N ASP A 79 16.74 -10.09 -8.66
CA ASP A 79 16.66 -10.70 -9.98
C ASP A 79 15.92 -9.76 -10.96
N PHE A 80 14.87 -9.08 -10.50
CA PHE A 80 14.19 -8.03 -11.26
C PHE A 80 15.10 -6.83 -11.55
N ALA A 81 15.82 -6.34 -10.54
CA ALA A 81 16.70 -5.18 -10.71
C ALA A 81 17.81 -5.50 -11.71
N GLY A 82 18.41 -6.69 -11.64
CA GLY A 82 19.46 -7.12 -12.55
C GLY A 82 20.59 -6.08 -12.62
N SER A 83 20.90 -5.59 -13.84
CA SER A 83 21.88 -4.53 -14.08
C SER A 83 21.26 -3.12 -14.21
N ARG A 84 19.96 -2.95 -13.94
CA ARG A 84 19.27 -1.66 -14.07
C ARG A 84 19.72 -0.70 -12.98
N VAL A 85 19.91 0.56 -13.35
CA VAL A 85 20.05 1.65 -12.38
C VAL A 85 18.64 2.08 -12.00
N LEU A 86 18.22 1.70 -10.79
CA LEU A 86 16.90 2.03 -10.26
C LEU A 86 16.91 3.25 -9.34
N ASP A 87 18.07 3.85 -9.09
CA ASP A 87 18.21 4.98 -8.17
C ASP A 87 17.20 6.11 -8.46
N GLY A 88 16.42 6.48 -7.44
CA GLY A 88 15.39 7.51 -7.58
C GLY A 88 14.11 7.10 -8.32
N ALA A 89 13.97 5.84 -8.74
CA ALA A 89 12.74 5.36 -9.37
C ALA A 89 11.59 5.26 -8.37
N THR A 90 10.36 5.29 -8.88
CA THR A 90 9.13 5.13 -8.10
C THR A 90 8.69 3.68 -8.03
N LEU A 91 8.37 3.24 -6.83
CA LEU A 91 7.64 2.01 -6.53
C LEU A 91 6.16 2.30 -6.37
N VAL A 92 5.34 1.55 -7.10
CA VAL A 92 3.88 1.57 -7.02
C VAL A 92 3.44 0.30 -6.32
N LEU A 93 2.94 0.45 -5.10
CA LEU A 93 2.62 -0.63 -4.17
C LEU A 93 1.13 -1.00 -4.24
N ASP A 94 0.86 -2.30 -4.36
CA ASP A 94 -0.44 -2.92 -4.07
C ASP A 94 -0.21 -4.27 -3.36
N SER A 95 -0.31 -4.28 -2.04
CA SER A 95 0.16 -5.39 -1.21
C SER A 95 -0.65 -5.54 0.08
N SER A 96 -0.95 -6.80 0.41
CA SER A 96 -1.53 -7.19 1.70
C SER A 96 -0.51 -7.32 2.85
N GLY A 97 0.75 -6.91 2.64
CA GLY A 97 1.81 -7.01 3.65
C GLY A 97 2.59 -8.31 3.53
N GLY A 98 2.88 -9.00 4.63
CA GLY A 98 3.65 -10.24 4.63
C GLY A 98 4.72 -10.30 5.71
N SER A 99 5.83 -10.96 5.42
CA SER A 99 6.94 -11.16 6.37
C SER A 99 7.55 -9.85 6.86
N VAL A 100 7.63 -9.70 8.19
CA VAL A 100 8.21 -8.53 8.86
C VAL A 100 9.68 -8.35 8.49
N ASN A 101 10.47 -9.42 8.65
CA ASN A 101 11.92 -9.35 8.51
C ASN A 101 12.33 -9.13 7.04
N ASP A 102 11.62 -9.77 6.10
CA ASP A 102 11.90 -9.63 4.67
C ASP A 102 11.49 -8.24 4.16
N ALA A 103 10.37 -7.69 4.66
CA ALA A 103 9.96 -6.32 4.34
C ALA A 103 10.95 -5.28 4.89
N ILE A 104 11.47 -5.47 6.11
CA ILE A 104 12.52 -4.61 6.68
C ILE A 104 13.79 -4.65 5.81
N ALA A 105 14.23 -5.85 5.41
CA ALA A 105 15.41 -6.02 4.57
C ALA A 105 15.23 -5.34 3.20
N LEU A 106 14.09 -5.58 2.55
CA LEU A 106 13.72 -5.00 1.27
C LEU A 106 13.62 -3.48 1.34
N GLY A 107 12.93 -2.94 2.35
CA GLY A 107 12.78 -1.49 2.53
C GLY A 107 14.11 -0.78 2.80
N ARG A 108 15.03 -1.38 3.57
CA ARG A 108 16.39 -0.84 3.75
C ARG A 108 17.15 -0.76 2.43
N ARG A 109 16.97 -1.75 1.55
CA ARG A 109 17.55 -1.73 0.20
C ARG A 109 16.97 -0.59 -0.63
N TRP A 110 15.63 -0.44 -0.64
CA TRP A 110 14.94 0.63 -1.36
C TRP A 110 15.37 2.01 -0.90
N ARG A 111 15.48 2.23 0.41
CA ARG A 111 16.01 3.47 0.99
C ARG A 111 17.43 3.77 0.52
N LYS A 112 18.31 2.78 0.46
CA LYS A 112 19.71 2.96 -0.01
C LYS A 112 19.77 3.44 -1.48
N MET A 113 18.86 2.96 -2.32
CA MET A 113 18.73 3.40 -3.72
C MET A 113 17.92 4.69 -3.86
N ARG A 114 17.50 5.32 -2.76
CA ARG A 114 16.65 6.52 -2.76
C ARG A 114 15.38 6.32 -3.61
N LEU A 115 14.81 5.11 -3.56
CA LEU A 115 13.54 4.88 -4.25
C LEU A 115 12.45 5.72 -3.60
N MET A 116 11.49 6.11 -4.42
CA MET A 116 10.28 6.78 -3.97
C MET A 116 9.13 5.79 -3.98
N THR A 117 8.06 6.07 -3.25
CA THR A 117 6.98 5.10 -3.07
C THR A 117 5.62 5.76 -3.14
N THR A 118 4.68 5.08 -3.79
CA THR A 118 3.26 5.42 -3.80
C THR A 118 2.42 4.17 -3.71
N VAL A 119 1.15 4.34 -3.36
CA VAL A 119 0.13 3.29 -3.44
C VAL A 119 -0.70 3.54 -4.70
N GLY A 120 -0.99 2.48 -5.45
CA GLY A 120 -1.79 2.57 -6.66
C GLY A 120 -1.75 1.31 -7.51
N THR A 121 -2.62 1.25 -8.51
CA THR A 121 -2.63 0.19 -9.51
C THR A 121 -2.10 0.75 -10.82
N SER A 122 -1.15 0.06 -11.45
CA SER A 122 -0.68 0.43 -12.78
C SER A 122 -1.63 -0.13 -13.84
N VAL A 123 -2.20 0.75 -14.66
CA VAL A 123 -3.09 0.38 -15.78
C VAL A 123 -2.49 0.81 -17.10
N GLN A 124 -2.81 0.09 -18.16
CA GLN A 124 -2.47 0.47 -19.53
C GLN A 124 -3.76 0.62 -20.33
N THR A 125 -4.01 1.82 -20.85
CA THR A 125 -5.21 2.15 -21.61
C THR A 125 -4.86 2.38 -23.08
N PRO A 126 -5.63 1.83 -24.04
CA PRO A 126 -5.43 2.11 -25.45
C PRO A 126 -5.72 3.58 -25.77
N THR A 127 -4.84 4.22 -26.52
CA THR A 127 -5.02 5.58 -27.07
C THR A 127 -4.68 5.58 -28.56
N PRO A 128 -5.08 6.60 -29.33
CA PRO A 128 -4.68 6.73 -30.74
C PRO A 128 -3.16 6.77 -30.95
N ALA A 129 -2.38 7.14 -29.93
CA ALA A 129 -0.92 7.19 -29.96
C ALA A 129 -0.24 5.89 -29.48
N GLY A 130 -1.01 4.87 -29.08
CA GLY A 130 -0.49 3.62 -28.51
C GLY A 130 -1.06 3.32 -27.13
N MET A 131 -0.40 2.45 -26.36
CA MET A 131 -0.78 2.16 -24.99
C MET A 131 -0.28 3.27 -24.05
N HIS A 132 -1.18 3.86 -23.28
CA HIS A 132 -0.84 4.85 -22.26
C HIS A 132 -0.87 4.20 -20.88
N ALA A 133 0.26 4.20 -20.20
CA ALA A 133 0.36 3.74 -18.82
C ALA A 133 0.00 4.86 -17.83
N SER A 134 -0.78 4.53 -16.81
CA SER A 134 -1.08 5.45 -15.70
C SER A 134 -1.18 4.70 -14.37
N ILE A 135 -1.10 5.46 -13.28
CA ILE A 135 -1.30 4.97 -11.92
C ILE A 135 -2.69 5.44 -11.47
N VAL A 136 -3.58 4.49 -11.17
CA VAL A 136 -4.91 4.77 -10.60
C VAL A 136 -4.88 4.51 -9.09
N PRO A 137 -5.65 5.26 -8.29
CA PRO A 137 -5.49 5.24 -6.84
C PRO A 137 -6.10 4.01 -6.15
N GLU A 138 -6.92 3.22 -6.85
CA GLU A 138 -7.57 2.03 -6.30
C GLU A 138 -6.57 0.89 -6.07
N ALA A 139 -5.92 0.91 -4.90
CA ALA A 139 -4.99 -0.11 -4.45
C ALA A 139 -4.94 -0.17 -2.91
N TYR A 140 -4.34 -1.23 -2.40
CA TYR A 140 -4.22 -1.47 -0.97
C TYR A 140 -2.76 -1.51 -0.55
N CYS A 141 -2.47 -0.92 0.60
CA CYS A 141 -1.19 -1.09 1.26
C CYS A 141 -1.44 -1.41 2.72
N GLU A 142 -1.37 -2.69 3.05
CA GLU A 142 -1.74 -3.23 4.36
C GLU A 142 -0.52 -3.73 5.12
N SER A 143 -0.56 -3.61 6.45
CA SER A 143 0.42 -4.26 7.32
C SER A 143 1.86 -3.89 6.96
N MET A 144 2.72 -4.87 6.69
CA MET A 144 4.10 -4.66 6.27
C MET A 144 4.26 -3.85 4.96
N CYS A 145 3.24 -3.74 4.11
CA CYS A 145 3.29 -2.81 2.98
C CYS A 145 3.45 -1.37 3.45
N VAL A 146 2.80 -0.97 4.55
CA VAL A 146 2.89 0.40 5.07
C VAL A 146 4.33 0.75 5.46
N PHE A 147 5.08 -0.23 5.97
CA PHE A 147 6.50 -0.07 6.29
C PHE A 147 7.40 -0.07 5.04
N LEU A 148 6.98 -0.73 3.96
CA LEU A 148 7.62 -0.60 2.65
C LEU A 148 7.35 0.77 2.03
N LEU A 149 6.12 1.30 2.12
CA LEU A 149 5.78 2.68 1.76
C LEU A 149 6.60 3.68 2.57
N LEU A 150 6.80 3.45 3.86
CA LEU A 150 7.64 4.31 4.71
C LEU A 150 9.09 4.39 4.22
N SER A 151 9.60 3.34 3.56
CA SER A 151 10.98 3.26 3.09
C SER A 151 11.33 4.25 1.98
N GLY A 152 10.34 4.78 1.26
CA GLY A 152 10.57 5.75 0.20
C GLY A 152 11.16 7.05 0.71
N THR A 153 12.04 7.68 -0.06
CA THR A 153 12.57 9.02 0.26
C THR A 153 11.57 10.13 -0.03
N THR A 154 10.71 9.91 -1.02
CA THR A 154 9.53 10.70 -1.32
C THR A 154 8.33 9.75 -1.34
N ARG A 155 7.26 10.15 -0.67
CA ARG A 155 6.08 9.34 -0.41
C ARG A 155 4.82 10.12 -0.73
N TYR A 156 3.97 9.52 -1.54
CA TYR A 156 2.65 10.03 -1.90
C TYR A 156 1.62 8.93 -1.65
N VAL A 157 0.46 9.32 -1.14
CA VAL A 157 -0.69 8.43 -1.02
C VAL A 157 -1.88 9.16 -1.64
N PRO A 158 -2.46 8.66 -2.74
CA PRO A 158 -3.64 9.30 -3.31
C PRO A 158 -4.88 9.02 -2.47
N ASP A 159 -5.89 9.90 -2.52
CA ASP A 159 -7.09 9.80 -1.67
C ASP A 159 -7.91 8.52 -1.87
N GLY A 160 -7.83 7.89 -3.06
CA GLY A 160 -8.49 6.61 -3.35
C GLY A 160 -7.75 5.37 -2.84
N ALA A 161 -6.51 5.50 -2.38
CA ALA A 161 -5.72 4.38 -1.87
C ALA A 161 -6.11 4.00 -0.44
N ARG A 162 -6.04 2.70 -0.14
CA ARG A 162 -6.35 2.18 1.20
C ARG A 162 -5.07 1.77 1.92
N VAL A 163 -4.56 2.65 2.77
CA VAL A 163 -3.43 2.37 3.67
C VAL A 163 -3.99 1.89 5.01
N ARG A 164 -3.65 0.67 5.42
CA ARG A 164 -4.25 0.05 6.60
C ARG A 164 -3.23 -0.68 7.47
N VAL A 165 -3.41 -0.60 8.78
CA VAL A 165 -2.47 -1.15 9.75
C VAL A 165 -3.16 -2.11 10.72
N HIS A 166 -2.36 -3.02 11.28
CA HIS A 166 -2.74 -3.95 12.32
C HIS A 166 -1.50 -4.41 13.11
N GLN A 167 -1.70 -5.08 14.25
CA GLN A 167 -0.62 -5.64 15.07
C GLN A 167 0.19 -6.67 14.29
N ILE A 168 1.49 -6.84 14.58
CA ILE A 168 2.19 -8.01 14.04
C ILE A 168 1.81 -9.27 14.83
N TRP A 169 1.71 -10.40 14.14
CA TRP A 169 1.44 -11.70 14.76
C TRP A 169 2.16 -12.83 14.01
N MET A 170 2.12 -14.03 14.59
CA MET A 170 2.68 -15.22 13.98
C MET A 170 1.83 -15.71 12.80
N GLY A 171 2.40 -15.72 11.60
CA GLY A 171 1.66 -16.03 10.38
C GLY A 171 1.00 -17.41 10.34
N ASP A 172 1.57 -18.41 11.03
CA ASP A 172 1.01 -19.77 11.16
C ASP A 172 -0.27 -19.83 12.01
N ARG A 173 -0.63 -18.73 12.69
CA ARG A 173 -1.84 -18.58 13.51
C ARG A 173 -2.82 -17.57 12.92
N ALA A 174 -2.58 -17.07 11.70
CA ALA A 174 -3.36 -15.99 11.09
C ALA A 174 -4.81 -16.37 10.76
N ASP A 175 -5.11 -17.66 10.58
CA ASP A 175 -6.45 -18.13 10.18
C ASP A 175 -7.47 -18.08 11.34
N ASP A 176 -7.02 -18.32 12.57
CA ASP A 176 -7.83 -18.17 13.79
C ASP A 176 -6.99 -17.59 14.93
N PRO A 177 -6.67 -16.29 14.87
CA PRO A 177 -5.79 -15.67 15.84
C PRO A 177 -6.46 -15.52 17.22
N ARG A 178 -7.80 -15.62 17.30
CA ARG A 178 -8.55 -15.49 18.55
C ARG A 178 -8.50 -16.78 19.38
N ALA A 179 -8.46 -17.94 18.73
CA ALA A 179 -8.29 -19.23 19.40
C ALA A 179 -6.82 -19.62 19.63
N ALA A 180 -5.87 -18.89 19.05
CA ALA A 180 -4.46 -19.22 19.12
C ALA A 180 -3.86 -19.07 20.54
N SER A 181 -2.90 -19.94 20.86
CA SER A 181 -2.06 -19.84 22.06
C SER A 181 -0.61 -19.52 21.71
N TYR A 182 0.07 -18.85 22.63
CA TYR A 182 1.44 -18.37 22.47
C TYR A 182 2.32 -18.91 23.60
N THR A 183 3.45 -19.48 23.23
CA THR A 183 4.51 -19.89 24.17
C THR A 183 5.38 -18.68 24.56
N ALA A 184 6.20 -18.83 25.60
CA ALA A 184 7.18 -17.80 25.96
C ALA A 184 8.17 -17.51 24.82
N GLN A 185 8.50 -18.53 24.02
CA GLN A 185 9.32 -18.40 22.83
C GLN A 185 8.61 -17.57 21.74
N ASP A 186 7.32 -17.81 21.51
CA ASP A 186 6.54 -17.04 20.55
C ASP A 186 6.48 -15.56 20.93
N VAL A 187 6.21 -15.26 22.21
CA VAL A 187 6.20 -13.89 22.73
C VAL A 187 7.56 -13.22 22.54
N THR A 188 8.66 -13.93 22.83
CA THR A 188 10.02 -13.41 22.62
C THR A 188 10.30 -13.06 21.16
N ILE A 189 9.79 -13.84 20.20
CA ILE A 189 9.94 -13.55 18.77
C ILE A 189 9.17 -12.28 18.41
N ILE A 190 7.91 -12.17 18.86
CA ILE A 190 7.06 -11.00 18.59
C ILE A 190 7.71 -9.73 19.17
N GLU A 191 8.16 -9.74 20.42
CA GLU A 191 8.81 -8.59 21.05
C GLU A 191 10.07 -8.14 20.30
N ARG A 192 10.86 -9.09 19.80
CA ARG A 192 12.05 -8.78 18.99
C ARG A 192 11.69 -8.16 17.65
N ASP A 193 10.66 -8.69 16.98
CA ASP A 193 10.19 -8.16 15.71
C ASP A 193 9.56 -6.77 15.88
N ILE A 194 8.84 -6.51 16.98
CA ILE A 194 8.41 -5.17 17.37
C ILE A 194 9.61 -4.25 17.53
N GLY A 195 10.64 -4.65 18.30
CA GLY A 195 11.84 -3.84 18.49
C GLY A 195 12.57 -3.51 17.17
N ARG A 196 12.61 -4.46 16.23
CA ARG A 196 13.16 -4.25 14.88
C ARG A 196 12.32 -3.26 14.07
N LEU A 197 10.99 -3.38 14.13
CA LEU A 197 10.08 -2.44 13.49
C LEU A 197 10.22 -1.04 14.08
N VAL A 198 10.33 -0.91 15.40
CA VAL A 198 10.56 0.38 16.06
C VAL A 198 11.80 1.05 15.49
N LYS A 199 12.94 0.33 15.48
CA LYS A 199 14.17 0.85 14.90
C LYS A 199 14.02 1.20 13.42
N TYR A 200 13.39 0.32 12.64
CA TYR A 200 13.19 0.51 11.21
C TYR A 200 12.35 1.77 10.92
N THR A 201 11.25 1.97 11.65
CA THR A 201 10.38 3.14 11.50
C THR A 201 11.16 4.42 11.66
N PHE A 202 11.96 4.55 12.73
CA PHE A 202 12.79 5.73 12.95
C PHE A 202 13.90 5.87 11.91
N ASP A 203 14.57 4.77 11.52
CA ASP A 203 15.60 4.80 10.46
C ASP A 203 15.02 5.28 9.11
N MET A 204 13.73 5.04 8.84
CA MET A 204 13.02 5.49 7.63
C MET A 204 12.36 6.88 7.78
N GLY A 205 12.48 7.50 8.95
CA GLY A 205 11.91 8.82 9.25
C GLY A 205 10.42 8.80 9.61
N GLY A 206 9.84 7.63 9.89
CA GLY A 206 8.49 7.53 10.47
C GLY A 206 8.46 7.93 11.95
N THR A 207 7.26 8.05 12.49
CA THR A 207 7.05 8.46 13.90
C THR A 207 6.57 7.30 14.76
N GLY A 208 6.55 7.55 16.08
CA GLY A 208 5.96 6.61 17.04
C GLY A 208 4.46 6.37 16.79
N ASP A 209 3.76 7.31 16.17
CA ASP A 209 2.31 7.24 15.91
C ASP A 209 1.98 6.07 14.97
N LEU A 210 2.81 5.83 13.95
CA LEU A 210 2.64 4.67 13.06
C LEU A 210 2.71 3.35 13.83
N LEU A 211 3.71 3.22 14.72
CA LEU A 211 3.90 2.01 15.50
C LEU A 211 2.79 1.84 16.52
N GLN A 212 2.41 2.91 17.21
CA GLN A 212 1.32 2.90 18.19
C GLN A 212 0.01 2.46 17.53
N LEU A 213 -0.33 3.04 16.38
CA LEU A 213 -1.57 2.74 15.66
C LEU A 213 -1.58 1.31 15.11
N ALA A 214 -0.48 0.86 14.51
CA ALA A 214 -0.35 -0.53 14.07
C ALA A 214 -0.52 -1.48 15.28
N LEU A 215 0.17 -1.21 16.39
CA LEU A 215 0.14 -2.07 17.57
C LEU A 215 -1.15 -1.96 18.41
N SER A 216 -2.08 -1.06 18.09
CA SER A 216 -3.35 -0.96 18.82
C SER A 216 -4.49 -1.78 18.22
N VAL A 217 -4.32 -2.30 17.00
CA VAL A 217 -5.36 -3.00 16.25
C VAL A 217 -5.12 -4.51 16.30
N ALA A 218 -5.97 -5.24 17.00
CA ALA A 218 -5.77 -6.65 17.27
C ALA A 218 -5.98 -7.53 16.01
N PRO A 219 -5.41 -8.74 15.96
CA PRO A 219 -5.48 -9.60 14.77
C PRO A 219 -6.89 -10.04 14.36
N TRP A 220 -7.85 -10.03 15.29
CA TRP A 220 -9.25 -10.41 15.04
C TRP A 220 -10.16 -9.21 14.75
N GLU A 221 -9.60 -8.00 14.70
CA GLU A 221 -10.32 -6.78 14.36
C GLU A 221 -10.15 -6.47 12.86
N ASP A 222 -11.06 -5.65 12.33
CA ASP A 222 -10.87 -5.10 11.00
C ASP A 222 -9.62 -4.19 10.98
N LEU A 223 -8.86 -4.26 9.89
CA LEU A 223 -7.68 -3.41 9.71
C LEU A 223 -8.08 -1.93 9.78
N HIS A 224 -7.38 -1.17 10.61
CA HIS A 224 -7.59 0.27 10.73
C HIS A 224 -7.12 0.97 9.46
N GLN A 225 -8.05 1.63 8.77
CA GLN A 225 -7.71 2.47 7.62
C GLN A 225 -7.25 3.83 8.11
N MET A 226 -6.00 4.18 7.79
CA MET A 226 -5.41 5.44 8.21
C MET A 226 -6.07 6.62 7.48
N SER A 227 -6.45 7.62 8.25
CA SER A 227 -6.91 8.93 7.77
C SER A 227 -5.76 9.74 7.18
N ARG A 228 -6.08 10.79 6.41
CA ARG A 228 -5.08 11.73 5.88
C ARG A 228 -4.22 12.36 6.98
N GLN A 229 -4.82 12.66 8.13
CA GLN A 229 -4.10 13.21 9.29
C GLN A 229 -3.10 12.20 9.84
N GLU A 230 -3.54 10.97 10.13
CA GLU A 230 -2.67 9.91 10.65
C GLU A 230 -1.54 9.58 9.66
N LEU A 231 -1.81 9.60 8.35
CA LEU A 231 -0.77 9.43 7.32
C LEU A 231 0.28 10.55 7.39
N GLY A 232 -0.12 11.80 7.64
CA GLY A 232 0.78 12.92 7.84
C GLY A 232 1.59 12.81 9.13
N GLU A 233 0.93 12.50 10.25
CA GLU A 233 1.54 12.33 11.57
C GLU A 233 2.55 11.17 11.59
N ALA A 234 2.21 10.06 10.93
CA ALA A 234 3.10 8.92 10.70
C ALA A 234 4.29 9.22 9.76
N ASN A 235 4.28 10.39 9.12
CA ASN A 235 5.17 10.77 8.04
C ASN A 235 5.14 9.75 6.88
N LEU A 236 3.96 9.26 6.49
CA LEU A 236 3.77 8.41 5.30
C LEU A 236 3.47 9.22 4.04
N VAL A 237 3.15 10.51 4.18
CA VAL A 237 2.94 11.45 3.08
C VAL A 237 3.93 12.60 3.23
N THR A 238 4.74 12.82 2.20
CA THR A 238 5.77 13.89 2.16
C THR A 238 5.57 14.85 0.99
N THR A 239 4.70 14.50 0.06
CA THR A 239 4.24 15.35 -1.04
C THR A 239 2.76 15.06 -1.30
N GLU A 240 2.07 16.05 -1.85
CA GLU A 240 0.68 15.97 -2.29
C GLU A 240 0.56 15.84 -3.83
N ALA A 241 1.69 15.78 -4.54
CA ALA A 241 1.72 15.74 -6.00
C ALA A 241 2.38 14.46 -6.52
N ILE A 242 1.64 13.67 -7.28
CA ILE A 242 2.20 12.49 -7.98
C ILE A 242 3.30 12.86 -8.98
N ALA A 243 3.30 14.10 -9.48
CA ALA A 243 4.33 14.61 -10.39
C ALA A 243 5.72 14.62 -9.75
N ASP A 244 5.82 14.80 -8.42
CA ASP A 244 7.09 14.75 -7.69
C ASP A 244 7.68 13.33 -7.66
N LEU A 245 6.84 12.32 -7.94
CA LEU A 245 7.26 10.93 -8.04
C LEU A 245 7.60 10.48 -9.46
N LEU A 246 7.28 11.28 -10.48
CA LEU A 246 7.48 10.91 -11.88
C LEU A 246 8.30 12.00 -12.57
N PRO A 247 9.58 12.19 -12.16
CA PRO A 247 10.40 13.26 -12.69
C PRO A 247 10.56 13.11 -14.20
N GLN A 248 10.24 14.19 -14.92
CA GLN A 248 10.31 14.20 -16.37
C GLN A 248 11.77 13.99 -16.81
N GLN A 249 12.03 12.94 -17.58
CA GLN A 249 13.30 12.70 -18.25
C GLN A 249 13.45 13.77 -19.35
N GLY A 250 14.29 14.78 -19.12
CA GLY A 250 14.57 15.82 -20.13
C GLY A 250 14.58 17.26 -19.60
N GLU A 251 14.13 17.54 -18.38
CA GLU A 251 14.46 18.81 -17.74
C GLU A 251 15.84 18.72 -17.13
N GLY A 252 16.85 18.93 -17.98
CA GLY A 252 18.23 19.13 -17.56
C GLY A 252 18.27 20.17 -16.45
N THR A 253 19.02 19.84 -15.40
CA THR A 253 19.57 20.74 -14.37
C THR A 253 18.97 22.14 -14.41
N ARG A 254 17.76 22.31 -13.87
CA ARG A 254 17.34 23.64 -13.43
C ARG A 254 18.23 23.95 -12.23
N THR A 255 19.36 24.60 -12.53
CA THR A 255 20.20 25.27 -11.55
C THR A 255 19.26 26.00 -10.59
N PRO A 256 19.28 25.73 -9.28
CA PRO A 256 18.43 26.46 -8.36
C PRO A 256 18.76 27.94 -8.56
N VAL A 257 17.75 28.73 -8.94
CA VAL A 257 17.85 30.18 -8.96
C VAL A 257 18.25 30.57 -7.55
N ALA A 258 19.46 31.11 -7.40
CA ALA A 258 19.99 31.55 -6.13
C ALA A 258 18.96 32.50 -5.50
N ALA A 259 18.43 32.10 -4.34
CA ALA A 259 17.65 32.99 -3.52
C ALA A 259 18.54 34.18 -3.16
N GLY A 260 18.19 35.37 -3.68
CA GLY A 260 18.84 36.61 -3.30
C GLY A 260 18.84 36.78 -1.77
N PRO A 261 19.86 37.45 -1.21
CA PRO A 261 20.04 37.51 0.24
C PRO A 261 18.82 38.17 0.90
N LYS A 262 18.21 37.47 1.86
CA LYS A 262 17.17 38.03 2.72
C LYS A 262 17.77 39.16 3.56
N PRO A 263 17.06 40.29 3.73
CA PRO A 263 17.54 41.38 4.57
C PRO A 263 17.61 40.93 6.03
N VAL A 264 18.78 41.14 6.63
CA VAL A 264 19.05 41.00 8.05
C VAL A 264 18.18 42.00 8.80
N GLN A 265 17.25 41.53 9.62
CA GLN A 265 16.62 42.40 10.62
C GLN A 265 17.44 42.36 11.90
N ASP A 266 17.88 43.54 12.28
CA ASP A 266 18.64 43.84 13.48
C ASP A 266 17.86 43.51 14.77
N ARG A 267 18.53 42.71 15.62
CA ARG A 267 18.83 43.06 17.02
C ARG A 267 17.65 43.22 17.99
N PHE A 268 17.33 42.13 18.69
CA PHE A 268 16.90 42.20 20.09
C PHE A 268 18.06 41.84 21.01
N VAL A 269 18.38 42.78 21.91
CA VAL A 269 19.41 42.70 22.94
C VAL A 269 18.95 41.75 24.04
N GLN A 270 19.70 40.68 24.30
CA GLN A 270 19.57 39.90 25.54
C GLN A 270 20.41 40.54 26.65
N ALA A 271 19.78 40.77 27.81
CA ALA A 271 20.47 41.11 29.05
C ALA A 271 20.97 39.83 29.75
N PRO A 272 22.11 39.86 30.45
CA PRO A 272 22.70 38.67 31.07
C PRO A 272 22.05 38.38 32.42
N THR A 273 21.60 37.13 32.62
CA THR A 273 21.26 36.58 33.95
C THR A 273 22.30 35.54 34.37
N ALA A 274 22.63 35.59 35.66
CA ALA A 274 23.77 34.94 36.32
C ALA A 274 23.74 33.39 36.33
N PRO A 275 24.89 32.73 36.52
CA PRO A 275 24.99 31.26 36.49
C PRO A 275 24.51 30.62 37.80
N THR A 276 23.57 29.69 37.70
CA THR A 276 23.20 28.80 38.82
C THR A 276 23.90 27.45 38.64
N LYS A 277 24.63 27.04 39.70
CA LYS A 277 25.44 25.82 39.77
C LYS A 277 24.61 24.53 39.70
N THR A 278 25.29 23.55 39.11
CA THR A 278 25.12 22.10 38.96
C THR A 278 24.43 21.34 40.09
N ALA A 279 23.65 20.32 39.72
CA ALA A 279 23.44 19.12 40.53
C ALA A 279 23.68 17.87 39.68
N GLU A 280 24.81 17.20 39.95
CA GLU A 280 25.16 15.85 39.50
C GLU A 280 24.25 14.82 40.18
N ALA A 281 23.79 13.82 39.41
CA ALA A 281 23.12 12.65 39.95
C ALA A 281 24.17 11.68 40.51
N ALA A 282 24.16 11.48 41.83
CA ALA A 282 24.98 10.48 42.50
C ALA A 282 24.45 9.06 42.27
N LEU A 283 25.37 8.13 42.02
CA LEU A 283 25.13 6.68 41.98
C LEU A 283 24.76 6.14 43.37
N PRO A 284 23.89 5.11 43.48
CA PRO A 284 23.59 4.51 44.77
C PRO A 284 24.75 3.61 45.24
N THR A 285 25.45 4.04 46.28
CA THR A 285 26.37 3.22 47.08
C THR A 285 25.60 2.53 48.21
N GLY A 286 25.88 1.23 48.41
CA GLY A 286 25.13 0.31 49.25
C GLY A 286 25.06 0.64 50.74
N GLY A 287 23.95 0.23 51.36
CA GLY A 287 23.74 0.19 52.80
C GLY A 287 23.77 -1.26 53.30
N THR A 288 24.70 -1.51 54.22
CA THR A 288 24.89 -2.72 55.03
C THR A 288 23.65 -3.08 55.86
N ALA A 289 23.33 -4.38 55.89
CA ALA A 289 22.29 -4.97 56.72
C ALA A 289 22.63 -4.91 58.22
N PRO A 290 21.63 -4.74 59.12
CA PRO A 290 21.85 -4.91 60.55
C PRO A 290 21.86 -6.40 60.93
N THR A 291 22.93 -6.79 61.64
CA THR A 291 23.10 -8.08 62.32
C THR A 291 22.21 -8.17 63.56
N SER A 292 21.37 -9.20 63.63
CA SER A 292 20.65 -9.59 64.86
C SER A 292 21.53 -10.49 65.76
N PRO A 293 21.44 -10.38 67.10
CA PRO A 293 22.24 -11.17 68.04
C PRO A 293 21.76 -12.62 68.18
N PRO A 294 22.61 -13.53 68.68
CA PRO A 294 22.34 -14.98 68.71
C PRO A 294 21.37 -15.37 69.84
N THR A 295 20.41 -16.23 69.51
CA THR A 295 19.56 -16.93 70.47
C THR A 295 20.25 -18.23 70.91
N PRO A 296 20.30 -18.59 72.22
CA PRO A 296 20.88 -19.85 72.69
C PRO A 296 19.95 -21.03 72.39
N GLY A 297 20.55 -22.18 72.08
CA GLY A 297 19.83 -23.42 71.80
C GLY A 297 19.20 -24.09 73.02
N HIS A 298 18.18 -24.90 72.72
CA HIS A 298 17.87 -26.19 73.34
C HIS A 298 17.07 -27.02 72.34
#